data_AF-I0H3I8-F1
#
_entry.id   AF-I0H3I8-F1
#
_cell.length_a   1.000
_cell.length_b   1.000
_cell.length_c   1.000
_cell.angle_alpha   90.00
_cell.angle_beta   90.00
_cell.angle_gamma   90.00
#
_symmetry.space_group_name_H-M   'P 1'
#
loop_
_entity.id
_entity.type
_entity.pdbx_description
1 polymer ?
#
loop_
_entity_poly.entity_id
_entity_poly.type
_entity_poly.pdbx_seq_one_letter_code
_entity_poly.pdbx_strand_id
1 'polypeptide(L)'
;MRNRENPESTIPSLISSAWRTAPPVLRRFAYWLWGLGLLAVILAIIADIQDRWGGLQFVTNILAELTCGLFALPLALVIITRLTDYQVKELERTRLDARYDAALKQLTESVRITSEYVEELVEEVSASTNTFVEAAKVVNGRLLDPEQAQKSAKLLQALMDSHQWLFYERVVTPLRIEGNHLRTLLSERVRNGEPTTESARFERIWNELESALRHQRQIMTTGHQELGRGVPNPNRVARLREVAIVHLHSVDHLLQLCRELEAFAGSAGPLPPGRTDPWVNGVRPPAT
;
A
#
# COMPACT_ATOMS: atom_id res chain seq x y z
N MET A 1 15.45 -0.12 18.91
CA MET A 1 16.75 -0.43 18.30
C MET A 1 17.13 0.73 17.41
N ARG A 2 18.29 1.34 17.69
CA ARG A 2 18.76 2.62 17.18
C ARG A 2 19.16 2.46 15.71
N ASN A 3 18.48 3.15 14.79
CA ASN A 3 18.97 3.31 13.42
C ASN A 3 20.30 4.06 13.51
N ARG A 4 21.40 3.34 13.32
CA ARG A 4 22.66 3.96 12.93
C ARG A 4 22.44 4.45 11.50
N GLU A 5 22.11 5.73 11.38
CA GLU A 5 22.50 6.51 10.22
C GLU A 5 23.99 6.20 9.99
N ASN A 6 24.28 5.50 8.89
CA ASN A 6 25.67 5.20 8.56
C ASN A 6 26.36 6.54 8.31
N PRO A 7 27.40 6.88 9.10
CA PRO A 7 28.13 8.12 8.93
C PRO A 7 28.76 8.12 7.55
N GLU A 8 28.53 9.20 6.80
CA GLU A 8 29.28 9.65 5.63
C GLU A 8 29.98 8.53 4.86
N SER A 9 29.28 7.96 3.87
CA SER A 9 29.87 7.00 2.94
C SER A 9 30.98 7.68 2.15
N THR A 10 32.21 7.66 2.67
CA THR A 10 33.40 8.11 1.98
C THR A 10 33.56 7.28 0.70
N ILE A 11 33.95 7.92 -0.42
CA ILE A 11 34.21 7.30 -1.73
C ILE A 11 34.93 5.93 -1.62
N PRO A 12 35.99 5.75 -0.82
CA PRO A 12 36.63 4.44 -0.64
C PRO A 12 35.73 3.36 -0.02
N SER A 13 34.80 3.71 0.87
CA SER A 13 33.85 2.75 1.47
C SER A 13 32.85 2.22 0.45
N LEU A 14 32.40 3.08 -0.48
CA LEU A 14 31.54 2.72 -1.60
C LEU A 14 32.26 1.79 -2.58
N ILE A 15 33.53 2.07 -2.89
CA ILE A 15 34.35 1.22 -3.77
C ILE A 15 34.58 -0.16 -3.14
N SER A 16 34.90 -0.22 -1.85
CA SER A 16 35.11 -1.51 -1.18
C SER A 16 33.82 -2.35 -1.09
N SER A 17 32.68 -1.71 -0.82
CA SER A 17 31.39 -2.41 -0.77
C SER A 17 30.93 -2.82 -2.18
N ALA A 18 31.20 -2.00 -3.20
CA ALA A 18 30.96 -2.30 -4.60
C ALA A 18 31.76 -3.53 -5.06
N TRP A 19 33.03 -3.61 -4.68
CA TRP A 19 33.89 -4.73 -5.04
C TRP A 19 33.44 -6.05 -4.39
N ARG A 20 33.07 -6.05 -3.11
CA ARG A 20 32.67 -7.27 -2.38
C ARG A 20 31.41 -7.94 -2.92
N THR A 21 30.51 -7.13 -3.47
CA THR A 21 29.19 -7.53 -3.98
C THR A 21 29.17 -7.74 -5.48
N ALA A 22 30.23 -7.34 -6.20
CA ALA A 22 30.33 -7.53 -7.63
C ALA A 22 30.28 -9.03 -8.01
N PRO A 23 29.64 -9.37 -9.15
CA PRO A 23 29.57 -10.74 -9.62
C PRO A 23 30.95 -11.40 -9.66
N PRO A 24 31.08 -12.68 -9.28
CA PRO A 24 32.38 -13.35 -9.20
C PRO A 24 33.10 -13.40 -10.55
N VAL A 25 32.35 -13.43 -11.66
CA VAL A 25 32.88 -13.38 -13.04
C VAL A 25 33.58 -12.04 -13.30
N LEU A 26 32.96 -10.93 -12.88
CA LEU A 26 33.50 -9.58 -13.04
C LEU A 26 34.78 -9.36 -12.23
N ARG A 27 34.80 -9.87 -10.99
CA ARG A 27 36.02 -9.87 -10.16
C ARG A 27 37.15 -10.66 -10.81
N ARG A 28 36.88 -11.85 -11.32
CA ARG A 28 37.89 -12.68 -12.03
C ARG A 28 38.44 -11.98 -13.25
N PHE A 29 37.58 -11.36 -14.06
CA PHE A 29 37.97 -10.62 -15.25
C PHE A 29 38.85 -9.41 -14.89
N ALA A 30 38.47 -8.65 -13.87
CA ALA A 30 39.24 -7.51 -13.39
C ALA A 30 40.60 -7.94 -12.81
N TYR A 31 40.67 -9.03 -12.05
CA TYR A 31 41.96 -9.59 -11.61
C TYR A 31 42.85 -10.03 -12.79
N TRP A 32 42.26 -10.61 -13.84
CA TRP A 32 42.98 -10.95 -15.07
C TRP A 32 43.56 -9.72 -15.78
N LEU A 33 42.75 -8.67 -15.96
CA LEU A 33 43.19 -7.41 -16.58
C LEU A 33 44.25 -6.69 -15.76
N TRP A 34 44.10 -6.64 -14.44
CA TRP A 34 45.12 -6.08 -13.55
C TRP A 34 46.40 -6.90 -13.55
N GLY A 35 46.31 -8.23 -13.61
CA GLY A 35 47.48 -9.11 -13.76
C GLY A 35 48.24 -8.83 -15.06
N LEU A 36 47.51 -8.70 -16.18
CA LEU A 36 48.07 -8.31 -17.48
C LEU A 36 48.70 -6.92 -17.45
N GLY A 37 48.02 -5.96 -16.82
CA GLY A 37 48.51 -4.59 -16.65
C GLY A 37 49.77 -4.53 -15.81
N LEU A 38 49.83 -5.25 -14.69
CA LEU A 38 51.00 -5.34 -13.83
C LEU A 38 52.19 -5.95 -14.57
N LEU A 39 51.95 -7.02 -15.34
CA LEU A 39 52.98 -7.66 -16.16
C LEU A 39 53.53 -6.71 -17.23
N ALA A 40 52.64 -5.95 -17.89
CA ALA A 40 53.03 -4.94 -18.86
C ALA A 40 53.85 -3.80 -18.23
N VAL A 41 53.49 -3.33 -17.02
CA VAL A 41 54.27 -2.33 -16.26
C VAL A 41 55.66 -2.86 -15.90
N ILE A 42 55.76 -4.11 -15.43
CA ILE A 42 57.06 -4.73 -15.10
C ILE A 42 57.95 -4.82 -16.35
N LEU A 43 57.40 -5.26 -17.48
CA LEU A 43 58.13 -5.33 -18.74
C LEU A 43 58.57 -3.94 -19.21
N ALA A 44 57.73 -2.91 -19.02
CA ALA A 44 58.06 -1.54 -19.37
C ALA A 44 59.23 -0.99 -18.53
N ILE A 45 59.23 -1.26 -17.22
CA ILE A 45 60.32 -0.89 -16.31
C ILE A 45 61.62 -1.59 -16.71
N ILE A 46 61.57 -2.89 -17.03
CA ILE A 46 62.75 -3.65 -17.47
C ILE A 46 63.31 -3.07 -18.77
N ALA A 47 62.45 -2.73 -19.72
CA ALA A 47 62.86 -2.11 -20.98
C ALA A 47 63.46 -0.71 -20.79
N ASP A 48 62.99 0.03 -19.79
CA ASP A 48 63.49 1.36 -19.43
C ASP A 48 64.89 1.30 -18.82
N ILE A 49 65.13 0.36 -17.90
CA ILE A 49 66.45 0.11 -17.31
C ILE A 49 67.48 -0.31 -18.38
N GLN A 50 67.02 -0.97 -19.46
CA GLN A 50 67.88 -1.40 -20.57
C GLN A 50 68.05 -0.32 -21.68
N ASP A 51 67.51 0.89 -21.46
CA ASP A 51 67.50 2.01 -22.42
C ASP A 51 66.96 1.64 -23.81
N ARG A 52 66.05 0.65 -23.87
CA ARG A 52 65.47 0.17 -25.14
C ARG A 52 64.46 1.15 -25.73
N TRP A 53 64.07 2.18 -24.98
CA TRP A 53 63.08 3.17 -25.39
C TRP A 53 63.65 4.35 -26.18
N GLY A 54 64.98 4.50 -26.25
CA GLY A 54 65.66 5.68 -26.80
C GLY A 54 65.25 6.11 -28.21
N GLY A 55 64.58 5.24 -28.99
CA GLY A 55 64.02 5.57 -30.33
C GLY A 55 62.51 5.32 -30.51
N LEU A 56 61.77 4.93 -29.47
CA LEU A 56 60.40 4.39 -29.59
C LEU A 56 59.36 5.16 -28.75
N GLN A 57 59.41 6.49 -28.73
CA GLN A 57 58.47 7.33 -27.97
C GLN A 57 56.98 7.10 -28.29
N PHE A 58 56.64 6.68 -29.51
CA PHE A 58 55.27 6.34 -29.87
C PHE A 58 54.77 5.07 -29.15
N VAL A 59 55.64 4.06 -28.99
CA VAL A 59 55.28 2.76 -28.39
C VAL A 59 55.13 2.89 -26.88
N THR A 60 55.97 3.68 -26.22
CA THR A 60 55.84 3.97 -24.78
C THR A 60 54.52 4.65 -24.47
N ASN A 61 54.08 5.58 -25.33
CA ASN A 61 52.83 6.29 -25.13
C ASN A 61 51.61 5.36 -25.26
N ILE A 62 51.60 4.48 -26.27
CA ILE A 62 50.54 3.46 -26.42
C ILE A 62 50.51 2.51 -25.22
N LEU A 63 51.67 2.05 -24.74
CA LEU A 63 51.75 1.16 -23.58
C LEU A 63 51.26 1.84 -22.30
N ALA A 64 51.55 3.13 -22.11
CA ALA A 64 51.06 3.90 -20.98
C ALA A 64 49.52 4.06 -21.02
N GLU A 65 48.95 4.37 -22.19
CA GLU A 65 47.49 4.44 -22.34
C GLU A 65 46.83 3.07 -22.15
N LEU A 66 47.40 2.01 -22.71
CA LEU A 66 46.90 0.65 -22.57
C LEU A 66 46.93 0.22 -21.10
N THR A 67 48.05 0.40 -20.41
CA THR A 67 48.17 0.05 -18.98
C THR A 67 47.20 0.86 -18.13
N CYS A 68 47.06 2.16 -18.38
CA CYS A 68 46.06 2.99 -17.72
C CYS A 68 44.64 2.45 -17.94
N GLY A 69 44.29 2.09 -19.18
CA GLY A 69 43.00 1.48 -19.55
C GLY A 69 42.74 0.14 -18.85
N LEU A 70 43.77 -0.73 -18.73
CA LEU A 70 43.66 -2.02 -18.05
C LEU A 70 43.29 -1.89 -16.56
N PHE A 71 43.70 -0.81 -15.90
CA PHE A 71 43.33 -0.53 -14.52
C PHE A 71 42.01 0.24 -14.39
N ALA A 72 41.80 1.26 -15.23
CA ALA A 72 40.66 2.17 -15.15
C ALA A 72 39.34 1.53 -15.61
N LEU A 73 39.37 0.74 -16.68
CA LEU A 73 38.16 0.20 -17.32
C LEU A 73 37.39 -0.78 -16.41
N PRO A 74 38.03 -1.75 -15.73
CA PRO A 74 37.33 -2.62 -14.79
C PRO A 74 36.73 -1.86 -13.61
N LEU A 75 37.45 -0.85 -13.10
CA LEU A 75 36.98 -0.02 -11.99
C LEU A 75 35.74 0.77 -12.40
N ALA A 76 35.78 1.40 -13.58
CA ALA A 76 34.64 2.11 -14.14
C ALA A 76 33.42 1.18 -14.30
N LEU A 77 33.63 -0.04 -14.80
CA LEU A 77 32.55 -1.01 -14.99
C LEU A 77 31.87 -1.40 -13.66
N VAL A 78 32.66 -1.61 -12.59
CA VAL A 78 32.12 -1.92 -11.25
C VAL A 78 31.32 -0.75 -10.69
N ILE A 79 31.81 0.48 -10.84
CA ILE A 79 31.13 1.69 -10.38
C ILE A 79 29.81 1.89 -11.15
N ILE A 80 29.84 1.77 -12.49
CA ILE A 80 28.65 1.88 -13.33
C ILE A 80 27.61 0.84 -12.94
N THR A 81 28.02 -0.42 -12.75
CA THR A 81 27.08 -1.50 -12.34
C THR A 81 26.38 -1.17 -11.02
N ARG A 82 27.08 -0.55 -10.07
CA ARG A 82 26.46 -0.12 -8.81
C ARG A 82 25.56 1.09 -9.00
N LEU A 83 25.97 2.06 -9.79
CA LEU A 83 25.12 3.22 -10.10
C LEU A 83 23.83 2.77 -10.79
N THR A 84 23.90 1.81 -11.71
CA THR A 84 22.70 1.25 -12.35
C THR A 84 21.81 0.53 -11.34
N ASP A 85 22.37 -0.27 -10.43
CA ASP A 85 21.59 -0.93 -9.38
C ASP A 85 20.90 0.09 -8.45
N TYR A 86 21.60 1.16 -8.09
CA TYR A 86 21.04 2.24 -7.28
C TYR A 86 19.94 3.00 -8.02
N GLN A 87 20.16 3.35 -9.29
CA GLN A 87 19.16 4.02 -10.11
C GLN A 87 17.91 3.17 -10.32
N VAL A 88 18.06 1.85 -10.53
CA VAL A 88 16.93 0.92 -10.64
C VAL A 88 16.14 0.88 -9.34
N LYS A 89 16.81 0.75 -8.19
CA LYS A 89 16.13 0.75 -6.89
C LYS A 89 15.41 2.05 -6.59
N GLU A 90 16.01 3.19 -6.96
CA GLU A 90 15.38 4.49 -6.74
C GLU A 90 14.15 4.67 -7.64
N LEU A 91 14.24 4.26 -8.91
CA LEU A 91 13.09 4.25 -9.82
C LEU A 91 11.99 3.29 -9.36
N GLU A 92 12.35 2.12 -8.82
CA GLU A 92 11.39 1.17 -8.25
C GLU A 92 10.66 1.78 -7.05
N ARG A 93 11.37 2.49 -6.16
CA ARG A 93 10.76 3.23 -5.05
C ARG A 93 9.79 4.30 -5.53
N THR A 94 10.23 5.17 -6.45
CA THR A 94 9.35 6.22 -6.98
C THR A 94 8.10 5.65 -7.66
N ARG A 95 8.23 4.52 -8.38
CA ARG A 95 7.10 3.82 -8.98
C ARG A 95 6.18 3.19 -7.94
N LEU A 96 6.74 2.63 -6.87
CA LEU A 96 5.96 2.06 -5.78
C LEU A 96 5.17 3.14 -5.05
N ASP A 97 5.79 4.27 -4.74
CA ASP A 97 5.14 5.43 -4.12
C ASP A 97 4.01 5.96 -5.02
N ALA A 98 4.26 6.13 -6.33
CA ALA A 98 3.22 6.58 -7.26
C ALA A 98 2.02 5.59 -7.35
N ARG A 99 2.29 4.28 -7.30
CA ARG A 99 1.24 3.25 -7.26
C ARG A 99 0.47 3.28 -5.94
N TYR A 100 1.17 3.48 -4.84
CA TYR A 100 0.58 3.62 -3.52
C TYR A 100 -0.35 4.84 -3.46
N ASP A 101 0.11 6.00 -3.92
CA ASP A 101 -0.70 7.22 -3.98
C ASP A 101 -1.93 7.06 -4.89
N ALA A 102 -1.77 6.40 -6.03
CA ALA A 102 -2.88 6.11 -6.92
C ALA A 102 -3.90 5.15 -6.27
N ALA A 103 -3.42 4.10 -5.61
CA ALA A 103 -4.26 3.15 -4.89
C ALA A 103 -5.00 3.80 -3.71
N LEU A 104 -4.34 4.70 -2.97
CA LEU A 104 -4.97 5.48 -1.91
C LEU A 104 -6.08 6.37 -2.46
N LYS A 105 -5.84 7.08 -3.57
CA LYS A 105 -6.85 7.92 -4.21
C LYS A 105 -8.05 7.12 -4.69
N GLN A 106 -7.81 5.96 -5.32
CA GLN A 106 -8.87 5.06 -5.76
C GLN A 106 -9.70 4.56 -4.58
N LEU A 107 -9.04 4.07 -3.52
CA LEU A 107 -9.73 3.63 -2.31
C LEU A 107 -10.53 4.75 -1.67
N THR A 108 -9.97 5.97 -1.60
CA THR A 108 -10.67 7.14 -1.05
C THR A 108 -11.96 7.43 -1.82
N GLU A 109 -11.87 7.45 -3.15
CA GLU A 109 -13.04 7.72 -3.98
C GLU A 109 -14.10 6.62 -3.87
N SER A 110 -13.68 5.36 -3.83
CA SER A 110 -14.56 4.21 -3.63
C SER A 110 -15.23 4.19 -2.25
N VAL A 111 -14.50 4.56 -1.21
CA VAL A 111 -15.03 4.75 0.16
C VAL A 111 -16.02 5.91 0.20
N ARG A 112 -15.74 7.00 -0.50
CA ARG A 112 -16.66 8.15 -0.62
C ARG A 112 -17.95 7.75 -1.33
N ILE A 113 -17.87 7.14 -2.51
CA ILE A 113 -19.02 6.62 -3.26
C ILE A 113 -19.80 5.61 -2.42
N THR A 114 -19.09 4.73 -1.70
CA THR A 114 -19.72 3.79 -0.77
C THR A 114 -20.48 4.52 0.32
N SER A 115 -19.88 5.55 0.92
CA SER A 115 -20.50 6.28 2.03
C SER A 115 -21.75 7.01 1.56
N GLU A 116 -21.67 7.71 0.42
CA GLU A 116 -22.83 8.34 -0.24
C GLU A 116 -23.95 7.32 -0.52
N TYR A 117 -23.60 6.15 -1.05
CA TYR A 117 -24.57 5.08 -1.33
C TYR A 117 -25.18 4.49 -0.06
N VAL A 118 -24.37 4.25 0.98
CA VAL A 118 -24.86 3.72 2.26
C VAL A 118 -25.77 4.74 2.94
N GLU A 119 -25.45 6.03 2.90
CA GLU A 119 -26.31 7.09 3.43
C GLU A 119 -27.68 7.14 2.72
N GLU A 120 -27.70 7.09 1.38
CA GLU A 120 -28.95 7.03 0.59
C GLU A 120 -29.78 5.78 0.95
N LEU A 121 -29.10 4.62 1.03
CA LEU A 121 -29.73 3.35 1.38
C LEU A 121 -30.28 3.34 2.80
N VAL A 122 -29.58 3.99 3.74
CA VAL A 122 -30.03 4.14 5.14
C VAL A 122 -31.30 4.96 5.20
N GLU A 123 -31.42 6.03 4.43
CA GLU A 123 -32.63 6.87 4.46
C GLU A 123 -33.86 6.06 4.01
N GLU A 124 -33.75 5.33 2.90
CA GLU A 124 -34.84 4.51 2.34
C GLU A 124 -35.19 3.31 3.24
N VAL A 125 -34.17 2.57 3.71
CA VAL A 125 -34.36 1.41 4.59
C VAL A 125 -34.87 1.83 5.96
N SER A 126 -34.41 2.97 6.51
CA SER A 126 -34.89 3.48 7.80
C SER A 126 -36.34 3.91 7.73
N ALA A 127 -36.75 4.61 6.67
CA ALA A 127 -38.15 5.01 6.47
C ALA A 127 -39.08 3.79 6.38
N SER A 128 -38.68 2.78 5.59
CA SER A 128 -39.44 1.53 5.45
C SER A 128 -39.47 0.70 6.73
N THR A 129 -38.34 0.63 7.43
CA THR A 129 -38.21 -0.06 8.72
C THR A 129 -39.06 0.61 9.80
N ASN A 130 -39.07 1.94 9.88
CA ASN A 130 -39.91 2.70 10.81
C ASN A 130 -41.39 2.45 10.52
N THR A 131 -41.78 2.48 9.24
CA THR A 131 -43.16 2.17 8.82
C THR A 131 -43.57 0.75 9.25
N PHE A 132 -42.67 -0.23 9.11
CA PHE A 132 -42.90 -1.59 9.60
C PHE A 132 -43.00 -1.65 11.13
N VAL A 133 -42.08 -1.02 11.87
CA VAL A 133 -42.08 -1.01 13.35
C VAL A 133 -43.36 -0.37 13.89
N GLU A 134 -43.85 0.70 13.26
CA GLU A 134 -45.12 1.33 13.62
C GLU A 134 -46.32 0.45 13.34
N ALA A 135 -46.37 -0.20 12.17
CA ALA A 135 -47.43 -1.13 11.80
C ALA A 135 -47.43 -2.39 12.68
N ALA A 136 -46.26 -2.83 13.12
CA ALA A 136 -46.06 -4.05 13.88
C ALA A 136 -46.14 -3.84 15.41
N LYS A 137 -46.83 -2.79 15.88
CA LYS A 137 -47.06 -2.57 17.32
C LYS A 137 -47.90 -3.70 17.92
N VAL A 138 -47.41 -4.25 19.03
CA VAL A 138 -48.09 -5.30 19.80
C VAL A 138 -48.73 -4.68 21.05
N VAL A 139 -50.04 -4.81 21.19
CA VAL A 139 -50.83 -4.36 22.35
C VAL A 139 -51.53 -5.57 22.95
N ASN A 140 -51.35 -5.82 24.25
CA ASN A 140 -51.92 -6.98 24.96
C ASN A 140 -51.62 -8.33 24.28
N GLY A 141 -50.40 -8.51 23.75
CA GLY A 141 -49.98 -9.75 23.09
C GLY A 141 -50.60 -9.99 21.72
N ARG A 142 -51.28 -9.01 21.13
CA ARG A 142 -51.82 -9.07 19.76
C ARG A 142 -51.29 -7.91 18.92
N LEU A 143 -51.19 -8.14 17.62
CA LEU A 143 -50.88 -7.07 16.68
C LEU A 143 -52.06 -6.10 16.61
N LEU A 144 -51.74 -4.80 16.62
CA LEU A 144 -52.74 -3.74 16.49
C LEU A 144 -53.40 -3.77 15.10
N ASP A 145 -52.59 -3.97 14.04
CA ASP A 145 -53.04 -4.08 12.66
C ASP A 145 -52.23 -5.15 11.91
N PRO A 146 -52.72 -6.40 11.87
CA PRO A 146 -51.99 -7.52 11.25
C PRO A 146 -51.89 -7.42 9.72
N GLU A 147 -52.86 -6.78 9.05
CA GLU A 147 -52.86 -6.64 7.58
C GLU A 147 -51.84 -5.59 7.14
N GLN A 148 -51.81 -4.45 7.83
CA GLN A 148 -50.81 -3.41 7.59
C GLN A 148 -49.39 -3.88 7.96
N ALA A 149 -49.23 -4.65 9.03
CA ALA A 149 -47.95 -5.28 9.39
C ALA A 149 -47.46 -6.26 8.31
N GLN A 150 -48.37 -7.03 7.70
CA GLN A 150 -47.99 -7.95 6.62
C GLN A 150 -47.64 -7.21 5.32
N LYS A 151 -48.38 -6.14 4.98
CA LYS A 151 -48.10 -5.33 3.79
C LYS A 151 -46.76 -4.60 3.91
N SER A 152 -46.48 -3.99 5.06
CA SER A 152 -45.19 -3.35 5.34
C SER A 152 -44.03 -4.35 5.38
N ALA A 153 -44.24 -5.55 5.93
CA ALA A 153 -43.23 -6.62 5.89
C ALA A 153 -42.86 -7.05 4.47
N LYS A 154 -43.83 -7.17 3.55
CA LYS A 154 -43.57 -7.50 2.14
C LYS A 154 -42.80 -6.40 1.41
N LEU A 155 -43.15 -5.14 1.66
CA LEU A 155 -42.43 -4.00 1.08
C LEU A 155 -40.99 -3.93 1.59
N LEU A 156 -40.79 -4.12 2.90
CA LEU A 156 -39.47 -4.20 3.50
C LEU A 156 -38.66 -5.36 2.91
N GLN A 157 -39.26 -6.54 2.73
CA GLN A 157 -38.58 -7.68 2.10
C GLN A 157 -38.14 -7.39 0.66
N ALA A 158 -39.02 -6.81 -0.17
CA ALA A 158 -38.71 -6.48 -1.55
C ALA A 158 -37.56 -5.47 -1.66
N LEU A 159 -37.55 -4.47 -0.76
CA LEU A 159 -36.46 -3.51 -0.66
C LEU A 159 -35.16 -4.21 -0.22
N MET A 160 -35.20 -5.00 0.85
CA MET A 160 -34.03 -5.72 1.35
C MET A 160 -33.38 -6.61 0.29
N ASP A 161 -34.16 -7.31 -0.54
CA ASP A 161 -33.63 -8.19 -1.59
C ASP A 161 -32.90 -7.41 -2.69
N SER A 162 -33.48 -6.28 -3.12
CA SER A 162 -32.84 -5.37 -4.10
C SER A 162 -31.55 -4.76 -3.54
N HIS A 163 -31.62 -4.23 -2.32
CA HIS A 163 -30.52 -3.56 -1.66
C HIS A 163 -29.39 -4.51 -1.26
N GLN A 164 -29.70 -5.75 -0.87
CA GLN A 164 -28.67 -6.73 -0.55
C GLN A 164 -27.79 -7.03 -1.77
N TRP A 165 -28.40 -7.23 -2.95
CA TRP A 165 -27.63 -7.46 -4.17
C TRP A 165 -26.76 -6.25 -4.53
N LEU A 166 -27.34 -5.05 -4.54
CA LEU A 166 -26.63 -3.82 -4.86
C LEU A 166 -25.51 -3.51 -3.87
N PHE A 167 -25.73 -3.74 -2.57
CA PHE A 167 -24.71 -3.55 -1.54
C PHE A 167 -23.51 -4.48 -1.76
N TYR A 168 -23.74 -5.75 -2.12
CA TYR A 168 -22.62 -6.67 -2.40
C TYR A 168 -21.85 -6.30 -3.67
N GLU A 169 -22.56 -5.96 -4.74
CA GLU A 169 -21.95 -5.66 -6.03
C GLU A 169 -21.23 -4.30 -6.02
N ARG A 170 -21.86 -3.28 -5.42
CA ARG A 170 -21.39 -1.89 -5.51
C ARG A 170 -20.53 -1.44 -4.34
N VAL A 171 -20.68 -2.05 -3.16
CA VAL A 171 -19.94 -1.64 -1.96
C VAL A 171 -18.88 -2.68 -1.61
N VAL A 172 -19.28 -3.92 -1.36
CA VAL A 172 -18.37 -4.93 -0.80
C VAL A 172 -17.29 -5.33 -1.80
N THR A 173 -17.66 -5.53 -3.06
CA THR A 173 -16.72 -6.06 -4.07
C THR A 173 -15.63 -5.05 -4.44
N PRO A 174 -15.95 -3.77 -4.78
CA PRO A 174 -14.94 -2.78 -5.13
C PRO A 174 -13.99 -2.49 -3.98
N LEU A 175 -14.53 -2.22 -2.78
CA LEU A 175 -13.72 -1.99 -1.59
C LEU A 175 -12.74 -3.13 -1.35
N ARG A 176 -13.20 -4.39 -1.47
CA ARG A 176 -12.35 -5.56 -1.23
C ARG A 176 -11.24 -5.70 -2.26
N ILE A 177 -11.48 -5.35 -3.53
CA ILE A 177 -10.46 -5.37 -4.58
C ILE A 177 -9.38 -4.32 -4.24
N GLU A 178 -9.81 -3.09 -3.95
CA GLU A 178 -8.91 -1.97 -3.70
C GLU A 178 -8.15 -2.09 -2.37
N GLY A 179 -8.82 -2.54 -1.31
CA GLY A 179 -8.20 -2.81 -0.02
C GLY A 179 -7.14 -3.91 -0.11
N ASN A 180 -7.39 -4.98 -0.88
CA ASN A 180 -6.37 -6.01 -1.15
C ASN A 180 -5.21 -5.49 -1.99
N HIS A 181 -5.49 -4.60 -2.95
CA HIS A 181 -4.45 -3.96 -3.73
C HIS A 181 -3.54 -3.10 -2.83
N LEU A 182 -4.12 -2.25 -1.99
CA LEU A 182 -3.39 -1.41 -1.05
C LEU A 182 -2.60 -2.23 -0.02
N ARG A 183 -3.18 -3.32 0.48
CA ARG A 183 -2.48 -4.28 1.36
C ARG A 183 -1.21 -4.85 0.72
N THR A 184 -1.30 -5.20 -0.55
CA THR A 184 -0.16 -5.74 -1.32
C THR A 184 0.95 -4.70 -1.42
N LEU A 185 0.61 -3.45 -1.75
CA LEU A 185 1.56 -2.35 -1.84
C LEU A 185 2.20 -2.02 -0.49
N LEU A 186 1.43 -1.99 0.60
CA LEU A 186 1.96 -1.78 1.95
C LEU A 186 2.94 -2.88 2.37
N SER A 187 2.65 -4.14 2.03
CA SER A 187 3.57 -5.27 2.26
C SER A 187 4.88 -5.11 1.46
N GLU A 188 4.80 -4.65 0.20
CA GLU A 188 5.98 -4.34 -0.63
C GLU A 188 6.82 -3.20 -0.03
N ARG A 189 6.18 -2.12 0.48
CA ARG A 189 6.87 -1.01 1.15
C ARG A 189 7.58 -1.48 2.43
N VAL A 190 6.93 -2.29 3.26
CA VAL A 190 7.54 -2.88 4.46
C VAL A 190 8.75 -3.75 4.11
N ARG A 191 8.67 -4.57 3.05
CA ARG A 191 9.82 -5.35 2.55
C ARG A 191 10.99 -4.47 2.09
N ASN A 192 10.69 -3.26 1.62
CA ASN A 192 11.68 -2.27 1.19
C ASN A 192 12.24 -1.39 2.33
N GLY A 193 11.84 -1.66 3.58
CA GLY A 193 12.39 -1.04 4.79
C GLY A 193 11.57 0.13 5.35
N GLU A 194 10.34 0.33 4.88
CA GLU A 194 9.45 1.39 5.36
C GLU A 194 8.76 1.08 6.70
N PRO A 195 8.30 2.10 7.44
CA PRO A 195 7.72 1.92 8.77
C PRO A 195 6.45 1.06 8.76
N THR A 196 6.40 0.07 9.66
CA THR A 196 5.29 -0.89 9.80
C THR A 196 4.04 -0.28 10.45
N THR A 197 4.10 0.94 10.96
CA THR A 197 3.01 1.60 11.68
C THR A 197 1.81 1.89 10.79
N GLU A 198 2.04 2.33 9.55
CA GLU A 198 0.97 2.60 8.59
C GLU A 198 0.29 1.31 8.13
N SER A 199 1.09 0.28 7.81
CA SER A 199 0.57 -1.05 7.49
C SER A 199 -0.26 -1.62 8.64
N ALA A 200 0.21 -1.54 9.89
CA ALA A 200 -0.53 -2.02 11.05
C ALA A 200 -1.82 -1.22 11.31
N ARG A 201 -1.82 0.09 11.04
CA ARG A 201 -3.02 0.93 11.16
C ARG A 201 -4.05 0.57 10.10
N PHE A 202 -3.63 0.43 8.84
CA PHE A 202 -4.50 0.01 7.75
C PHE A 202 -5.10 -1.37 8.02
N GLU A 203 -4.27 -2.36 8.41
CA GLU A 203 -4.75 -3.72 8.72
C GLU A 203 -5.80 -3.73 9.83
N ARG A 204 -5.65 -2.89 10.86
CA ARG A 204 -6.67 -2.78 11.92
C ARG A 204 -8.00 -2.31 11.35
N ILE A 205 -8.02 -1.17 10.68
CA ILE A 205 -9.24 -0.57 10.10
C ILE A 205 -9.87 -1.54 9.09
N TRP A 206 -9.05 -2.16 8.24
CA TRP A 206 -9.48 -3.09 7.22
C TRP A 206 -10.13 -4.36 7.81
N ASN A 207 -9.54 -4.94 8.85
CA ASN A 207 -10.10 -6.12 9.50
C ASN A 207 -11.41 -5.80 10.24
N GLU A 208 -11.51 -4.63 10.86
CA GLU A 208 -12.75 -4.14 11.48
C GLU A 208 -13.84 -3.94 10.43
N LEU A 209 -13.53 -3.32 9.29
CA LEU A 209 -14.45 -3.15 8.16
C LEU A 209 -14.92 -4.49 7.60
N GLU A 210 -14.01 -5.44 7.33
CA GLU A 210 -14.40 -6.77 6.85
C GLU A 210 -15.29 -7.50 7.87
N SER A 211 -15.01 -7.35 9.16
CA SER A 211 -15.83 -7.93 10.23
C SER A 211 -17.24 -7.33 10.24
N ALA A 212 -17.34 -6.00 10.17
CA ALA A 212 -18.61 -5.29 10.14
C ALA A 212 -19.46 -5.67 8.90
N LEU A 213 -18.84 -5.77 7.72
CA LEU A 213 -19.52 -6.20 6.49
C LEU A 213 -20.06 -7.63 6.58
N ARG A 214 -19.28 -8.56 7.18
CA ARG A 214 -19.74 -9.93 7.44
C ARG A 214 -20.90 -9.96 8.44
N HIS A 215 -20.84 -9.12 9.47
CA HIS A 215 -21.90 -9.01 10.47
C HIS A 215 -23.20 -8.50 9.83
N GLN A 216 -23.12 -7.45 9.00
CA GLN A 216 -24.27 -6.92 8.26
C GLN A 216 -24.88 -7.97 7.33
N ARG A 217 -24.06 -8.80 6.65
CA ARG A 217 -24.56 -9.95 5.88
C ARG A 217 -25.45 -10.87 6.71
N GLN A 218 -24.98 -11.20 7.90
CA GLN A 218 -25.63 -12.15 8.77
C GLN A 218 -26.95 -11.57 9.28
N ILE A 219 -26.97 -10.29 9.64
CA ILE A 219 -28.19 -9.56 10.03
C ILE A 219 -29.20 -9.58 8.88
N MET A 220 -28.79 -9.21 7.67
CA MET A 220 -29.66 -9.20 6.47
C MET A 220 -30.23 -10.58 6.18
N THR A 221 -29.39 -11.62 6.24
CA THR A 221 -29.80 -13.01 6.03
C THR A 221 -30.82 -13.45 7.09
N THR A 222 -30.61 -13.07 8.35
CA THR A 222 -31.52 -13.37 9.46
C THR A 222 -32.86 -12.67 9.27
N GLY A 223 -32.86 -11.39 8.90
CA GLY A 223 -34.06 -10.62 8.59
C GLY A 223 -34.85 -11.23 7.44
N HIS A 224 -34.17 -11.58 6.34
CA HIS A 224 -34.79 -12.25 5.19
C HIS A 224 -35.44 -13.59 5.58
N GLN A 225 -34.76 -14.41 6.40
CA GLN A 225 -35.32 -15.67 6.89
C GLN A 225 -36.56 -15.48 7.76
N GLU A 226 -36.59 -14.46 8.63
CA GLU A 226 -37.76 -14.18 9.47
C GLU A 226 -38.95 -13.64 8.64
N LEU A 227 -38.68 -12.82 7.60
CA LEU A 227 -39.69 -12.31 6.67
C LEU A 227 -40.26 -13.42 5.76
N GLY A 228 -39.42 -14.35 5.29
CA GLY A 228 -39.83 -15.45 4.41
C GLY A 228 -40.73 -16.52 5.06
N ARG A 229 -40.91 -16.50 6.38
CA ARG A 229 -41.68 -17.53 7.12
C ARG A 229 -43.22 -17.31 7.14
N GLY A 230 -43.76 -16.35 6.39
CA GLY A 230 -45.21 -16.10 6.30
C GLY A 230 -45.77 -15.20 7.41
N VAL A 231 -47.09 -15.31 7.69
CA VAL A 231 -47.85 -14.35 8.53
C VAL A 231 -47.17 -14.08 9.89
N PRO A 232 -46.90 -12.81 10.25
CA PRO A 232 -46.18 -12.47 11.47
C PRO A 232 -47.01 -12.75 12.72
N ASN A 233 -46.46 -13.56 13.65
CA ASN A 233 -46.99 -13.66 15.02
C ASN A 233 -46.27 -12.66 15.95
N PRO A 234 -46.82 -12.34 17.14
CA PRO A 234 -46.26 -11.29 18.02
C PRO A 234 -44.78 -11.52 18.38
N ASN A 235 -44.38 -12.77 18.61
CA ASN A 235 -43.00 -13.11 18.93
C ASN A 235 -42.05 -12.93 17.74
N ARG A 236 -42.52 -13.20 16.51
CA ARG A 236 -41.76 -13.00 15.28
C ARG A 236 -41.59 -11.51 14.98
N VAL A 237 -42.62 -10.72 15.25
CA VAL A 237 -42.57 -9.26 15.12
C VAL A 237 -41.57 -8.64 16.07
N ALA A 238 -41.52 -9.10 17.33
CA ALA A 238 -40.52 -8.67 18.29
C ALA A 238 -39.09 -8.98 17.79
N ARG A 239 -38.85 -10.17 17.24
CA ARG A 239 -37.56 -10.55 16.64
C ARG A 239 -37.21 -9.73 15.40
N LEU A 240 -38.17 -9.51 14.50
CA LEU A 240 -37.96 -8.66 13.32
C LEU A 240 -37.61 -7.22 13.71
N ARG A 241 -38.26 -6.68 14.75
CA ARG A 241 -37.93 -5.38 15.31
C ARG A 241 -36.52 -5.34 15.90
N GLU A 242 -36.11 -6.38 16.63
CA GLU A 242 -34.75 -6.48 17.18
C GLU A 242 -33.70 -6.54 16.06
N VAL A 243 -33.92 -7.38 15.05
CA VAL A 243 -33.04 -7.48 13.86
C VAL A 243 -32.94 -6.15 13.12
N ALA A 244 -34.05 -5.43 12.98
CA ALA A 244 -34.08 -4.09 12.39
C ALA A 244 -33.27 -3.07 13.19
N ILE A 245 -33.37 -3.07 14.53
CA ILE A 245 -32.57 -2.18 15.38
C ILE A 245 -31.08 -2.51 15.25
N VAL A 246 -30.71 -3.79 15.28
CA VAL A 246 -29.31 -4.23 15.12
C VAL A 246 -28.79 -3.87 13.72
N HIS A 247 -29.63 -3.95 12.69
CA HIS A 247 -29.30 -3.51 11.35
C HIS A 247 -28.91 -2.02 11.31
N LEU A 248 -29.72 -1.13 11.88
CA LEU A 248 -29.43 0.30 11.93
C LEU A 248 -28.07 0.60 12.60
N HIS A 249 -27.82 0.01 13.77
CA HIS A 249 -26.54 0.18 14.48
C HIS A 249 -25.35 -0.34 13.67
N SER A 250 -25.53 -1.46 12.95
CA SER A 250 -24.47 -2.02 12.10
C SER A 250 -24.11 -1.09 10.95
N VAL A 251 -25.08 -0.34 10.42
CA VAL A 251 -24.83 0.62 9.34
C VAL A 251 -24.12 1.87 9.86
N ASP A 252 -24.52 2.41 11.01
CA ASP A 252 -23.81 3.52 11.65
C ASP A 252 -22.32 3.19 11.89
N HIS A 253 -22.05 1.97 12.35
CA HIS A 253 -20.69 1.50 12.56
C HIS A 253 -19.90 1.40 11.25
N LEU A 254 -20.52 0.94 10.16
CA LEU A 254 -19.89 0.92 8.83
C LEU A 254 -19.56 2.32 8.31
N LEU A 255 -20.47 3.28 8.47
CA LEU A 255 -20.21 4.68 8.12
C LEU A 255 -19.08 5.29 8.94
N GLN A 256 -18.94 4.90 10.22
CA GLN A 256 -17.79 5.30 11.01
C GLN A 256 -16.49 4.72 10.45
N LEU A 257 -16.44 3.42 10.14
CA LEU A 257 -15.24 2.77 9.61
C LEU A 257 -14.85 3.31 8.23
N CYS A 258 -15.82 3.64 7.38
CA CYS A 258 -15.57 4.33 6.11
C CYS A 258 -14.90 5.69 6.35
N ARG A 259 -15.39 6.50 7.29
CA ARG A 259 -14.76 7.79 7.65
C ARG A 259 -13.35 7.63 8.22
N GLU A 260 -13.11 6.59 9.02
CA GLU A 260 -11.77 6.29 9.54
C GLU A 260 -10.80 5.87 8.42
N LEU A 261 -11.29 5.13 7.42
CA LEU A 261 -10.52 4.73 6.25
C LEU A 261 -10.22 5.92 5.33
N GLU A 262 -11.19 6.83 5.15
CA GLU A 262 -11.01 8.09 4.43
C GLU A 262 -9.98 8.99 5.14
N ALA A 263 -10.09 9.12 6.47
CA ALA A 263 -9.13 9.88 7.27
C ALA A 263 -7.72 9.25 7.24
N PHE A 264 -7.63 7.91 7.20
CA PHE A 264 -6.36 7.22 6.98
C PHE A 264 -5.76 7.63 5.63
N ALA A 265 -6.53 7.54 4.55
CA ALA A 265 -6.06 7.87 3.21
C ALA A 265 -5.69 9.36 3.06
N GLY A 266 -6.45 10.27 3.68
CA GLY A 266 -6.13 11.68 3.73
C GLY A 266 -4.87 12.01 4.54
N SER A 267 -4.61 11.25 5.62
CA SER A 267 -3.39 11.42 6.44
C SER A 267 -2.14 10.79 5.83
N ALA A 268 -2.31 9.83 4.91
CA ALA A 268 -1.25 9.11 4.23
C ALA A 268 -0.85 9.74 2.88
N GLY A 269 -1.49 10.85 2.49
CA GLY A 269 -1.15 11.58 1.27
C GLY A 269 0.26 12.21 1.31
N PRO A 270 0.88 12.46 0.14
CA PRO A 270 2.27 12.87 0.07
C PRO A 270 2.51 14.21 0.76
N LEU A 271 3.60 14.30 1.52
CA LEU A 271 4.19 15.60 1.89
C LEU A 271 4.38 16.41 0.60
N PRO A 272 4.00 17.69 0.57
CA PRO A 272 4.10 18.50 -0.63
C PRO A 272 5.55 18.48 -1.16
N PRO A 273 5.74 18.35 -2.48
CA PRO A 273 7.07 18.34 -3.09
C PRO A 273 7.73 19.69 -2.80
N GLY A 274 8.65 19.72 -1.82
CA GLY A 274 9.29 20.95 -1.36
C GLY A 274 9.50 21.06 0.15
N ARG A 275 8.92 20.17 0.97
CA ARG A 275 9.31 20.08 2.40
C ARG A 275 10.52 19.16 2.55
N THR A 276 11.68 19.66 2.13
CA THR A 276 12.93 19.13 2.66
C THR A 276 12.91 19.31 4.17
N ASP A 277 13.30 18.28 4.92
CA ASP A 277 13.59 18.45 6.33
C ASP A 277 14.56 19.63 6.49
N PRO A 278 14.35 20.54 7.46
CA PRO A 278 15.25 21.68 7.70
C PRO A 278 16.66 21.27 8.17
N TRP A 279 17.00 19.98 8.11
CA TRP A 279 18.25 19.40 8.59
C TRP A 279 19.22 18.97 7.50
N VAL A 280 18.90 19.14 6.20
CA VAL A 280 19.76 18.64 5.11
C VAL A 280 20.86 19.63 4.67
N ASN A 281 20.81 20.90 5.09
CA ASN A 281 21.93 21.83 4.92
C ASN A 281 22.38 22.30 6.30
N GLY A 282 23.55 21.83 6.75
CA GLY A 282 24.16 22.13 8.05
C GLY A 282 24.53 23.60 8.29
N VAL A 283 23.56 24.52 8.10
CA VAL A 283 23.67 25.93 8.44
C VAL A 283 22.84 26.14 9.70
N ARG A 284 23.54 26.29 10.82
CA ARG A 284 22.96 26.70 12.09
C ARG A 284 22.28 28.07 11.89
N PRO A 285 20.99 28.25 12.24
CA PRO A 285 20.41 29.59 12.23
C PRO A 285 21.17 30.48 13.24
N PRO A 286 21.35 31.78 12.95
CA PRO A 286 21.97 32.70 13.88
C PRO A 286 21.11 32.78 15.15
N ALA A 287 21.77 32.68 16.30
CA ALA A 287 21.10 32.86 17.58
C ALA A 287 20.56 34.29 17.68
N THR A 288 19.26 34.42 17.93
CA THR A 288 18.63 35.61 18.51
C THR A 288 17.98 35.21 19.81
#